data_AF-A0A9P7GA47-F1
#
_entry.id   AF-A0A9P7GA47-F1
#
_cell.length_a   1.000
_cell.length_b   1.000
_cell.length_c   1.000
_cell.angle_alpha   90.00
_cell.angle_beta   90.00
_cell.angle_gamma   90.00
#
_symmetry.space_group_name_H-M   'P 1'
#
loop_
_entity.id
_entity.type
_entity.pdbx_description
1 polymer ?
#
loop_
_entity_poly.entity_id
_entity_poly.type
_entity_poly.pdbx_seq_one_letter_code
_entity_poly.pdbx_strand_id
1 'polypeptide(L)'
;MSEEATLVDGNTLVDENTLIDEATLIDEATKSEATLVDKASPVAETRASERFNALDAEVVFQSSDGVIFRIHKINLMACTEGFSPPGACTFDETFFLPELSSTLEHLFTFIYPKPTPDLGQMDFHVLALLAEAAEKYRVYSAMNLLPDHCEDILAHGLKHRNRTMVAQATPLLLRRPLEDVVLRVPDPFTIHWV
;
A
#
# COMPACT_ATOMS: atom_id res chain seq x y z
N MET A 1 39.78 -44.76 42.99
CA MET A 1 40.85 -43.97 43.63
C MET A 1 40.21 -42.63 43.94
N SER A 2 39.49 -42.53 45.06
CA SER A 2 40.01 -41.96 46.33
C SER A 2 40.28 -40.46 46.11
N GLU A 3 39.64 -39.50 46.77
CA GLU A 3 39.40 -39.37 48.21
C GLU A 3 38.20 -38.47 48.55
N GLU A 4 37.71 -38.72 49.75
CA GLU A 4 36.71 -38.05 50.58
C GLU A 4 37.45 -37.15 51.59
N ALA A 5 36.94 -35.95 51.91
CA ALA A 5 37.14 -35.23 53.19
C ALA A 5 36.32 -33.92 53.16
N THR A 6 35.15 -33.83 53.79
CA THR A 6 34.86 -33.50 55.21
C THR A 6 35.01 -32.03 55.62
N LEU A 7 33.90 -31.56 56.19
CA LEU A 7 33.63 -30.28 56.85
C LEU A 7 34.58 -30.00 58.02
N VAL A 8 34.93 -28.72 58.24
CA VAL A 8 35.16 -28.19 59.59
C VAL A 8 34.47 -26.84 59.73
N ASP A 9 33.63 -26.84 60.76
CA ASP A 9 32.84 -25.81 61.42
C ASP A 9 33.72 -24.73 62.08
N GLY A 10 33.15 -23.53 62.26
CA GLY A 10 33.85 -22.38 62.82
C GLY A 10 32.96 -21.16 63.01
N ASN A 11 31.87 -21.32 63.76
CA ASN A 11 31.17 -20.21 64.41
C ASN A 11 32.15 -19.27 65.15
N THR A 12 31.88 -17.96 65.19
CA THR A 12 31.44 -17.21 66.40
C THR A 12 31.44 -15.69 66.17
N LEU A 13 30.23 -15.12 66.14
CA LEU A 13 29.74 -13.88 66.75
C LEU A 13 30.66 -12.65 66.80
N VAL A 14 30.32 -11.64 65.99
CA VAL A 14 30.34 -10.23 66.42
C VAL A 14 28.98 -9.62 66.08
N ASP A 15 28.21 -9.36 67.12
CA ASP A 15 26.97 -8.60 67.08
C ASP A 15 27.21 -7.37 67.96
N GLU A 16 27.43 -6.21 67.35
CA GLU A 16 27.24 -4.89 67.98
C GLU A 16 26.87 -3.87 66.88
N ASN A 17 25.59 -3.90 66.54
CA ASN A 17 24.68 -2.75 66.54
C ASN A 17 25.10 -1.37 65.99
N THR A 18 24.36 -1.03 64.92
CA THR A 18 23.61 0.23 64.70
C THR A 18 24.35 1.45 64.13
N LEU A 19 24.31 1.62 62.80
CA LEU A 19 24.32 2.94 62.15
C LEU A 19 23.47 2.96 60.87
N ILE A 20 22.26 3.53 61.03
CA ILE A 20 21.48 4.39 60.11
C ILE A 20 21.21 3.95 58.66
N ASP A 21 19.93 3.64 58.41
CA ASP A 21 19.25 3.65 57.12
C ASP A 21 19.23 5.08 56.52
N GLU A 22 19.59 5.20 55.25
CA GLU A 22 18.71 5.63 54.14
C GLU A 22 19.56 6.05 52.93
N ALA A 23 19.44 5.26 51.85
CA ALA A 23 19.90 5.64 50.52
C ALA A 23 18.73 6.30 49.76
N THR A 24 19.00 7.35 49.00
CA THR A 24 18.55 7.48 47.59
C THR A 24 19.15 8.73 46.92
N LEU A 25 20.22 8.47 46.15
CA LEU A 25 20.53 8.92 44.79
C LEU A 25 20.22 10.38 44.38
N ILE A 26 21.34 11.12 44.31
CA ILE A 26 21.67 12.30 43.52
C ILE A 26 21.45 12.08 42.01
N ASP A 27 20.80 13.05 41.35
CA ASP A 27 20.90 13.26 39.89
C ASP A 27 21.47 14.66 39.65
N GLU A 28 22.59 14.70 38.93
CA GLU A 28 23.51 15.82 38.78
C GLU A 28 23.37 16.43 37.38
N ALA A 29 23.20 17.77 37.34
CA ALA A 29 23.69 18.68 36.29
C ALA A 29 23.10 18.53 34.86
N THR A 30 22.98 19.52 33.99
CA THR A 30 23.24 20.98 33.92
C THR A 30 22.66 21.40 32.55
N LYS A 31 21.78 22.41 32.49
CA LYS A 31 22.04 23.78 32.03
C LYS A 31 22.33 24.00 30.52
N SER A 32 21.45 24.81 29.91
CA SER A 32 21.67 25.81 28.81
C SER A 32 21.99 25.27 27.40
N GLU A 33 21.68 25.90 26.27
CA GLU A 33 21.23 27.25 25.92
C GLU A 33 20.77 27.25 24.44
N ALA A 34 20.04 28.30 24.05
CA ALA A 34 19.92 28.85 22.69
C ALA A 34 18.94 28.19 21.70
N THR A 35 17.72 28.72 21.71
CA THR A 35 16.77 28.75 20.59
C THR A 35 17.36 29.46 19.36
N LEU A 36 17.59 28.69 18.29
CA LEU A 36 17.70 29.21 16.93
C LEU A 36 16.36 29.00 16.21
N VAL A 37 15.79 30.09 15.73
CA VAL A 37 14.65 30.10 14.82
C VAL A 37 15.10 29.44 13.52
N ASP A 38 14.53 28.29 13.18
CA ASP A 38 14.53 27.80 11.81
C ASP A 38 13.11 27.85 11.25
N LYS A 39 13.01 28.45 10.06
CA LYS A 39 11.77 28.69 9.35
C LYS A 39 11.28 27.34 8.80
N ALA A 40 10.45 26.65 9.57
CA ALA A 40 9.68 25.54 9.04
C ALA A 40 8.70 26.07 7.97
N SER A 41 9.06 25.90 6.70
CA SER A 41 8.06 25.65 5.66
C SER A 41 7.11 24.56 6.18
N PRO A 42 5.79 24.61 5.87
CA PRO A 42 4.89 23.60 6.39
C PRO A 42 5.36 22.25 5.84
N VAL A 43 5.90 21.41 6.73
CA VAL A 43 6.06 19.98 6.47
C VAL A 43 4.63 19.53 6.22
N ALA A 44 4.28 19.31 4.95
CA ALA A 44 3.02 18.70 4.60
C ALA A 44 2.96 17.41 5.40
N GLU A 45 2.01 17.31 6.33
CA GLU A 45 1.82 16.11 7.12
C GLU A 45 1.62 14.96 6.13
N THR A 46 2.60 14.07 6.07
CA THR A 46 2.56 12.93 5.18
C THR A 46 1.45 12.01 5.63
N ARG A 47 0.27 12.14 5.01
CA ARG A 47 -0.92 11.37 5.33
C ARG A 47 -0.72 9.92 4.89
N ALA A 48 -0.82 8.96 5.82
CA ALA A 48 -0.80 7.54 5.48
C ALA A 48 -2.23 7.01 5.28
N SER A 49 -2.41 5.99 4.43
CA SER A 49 -3.71 5.32 4.26
C SER A 49 -4.07 4.54 5.52
N GLU A 50 -5.27 4.75 6.04
CA GLU A 50 -5.77 4.01 7.22
C GLU A 50 -5.91 2.50 6.94
N ARG A 51 -6.13 2.13 5.67
CA ARG A 51 -6.38 0.74 5.26
C ARG A 51 -5.09 -0.02 4.94
N PHE A 52 -4.05 0.70 4.54
CA PHE A 52 -2.79 0.16 4.03
C PHE A 52 -1.59 0.88 4.65
N ASN A 53 -1.41 0.71 5.96
CA ASN A 53 -0.30 1.29 6.72
C ASN A 53 0.18 0.32 7.81
N ALA A 54 0.46 -0.92 7.41
CA ALA A 54 0.98 -1.94 8.33
C ALA A 54 2.44 -1.63 8.67
N LEU A 55 2.82 -1.82 9.95
CA LEU A 55 4.18 -1.52 10.42
C LEU A 55 5.21 -2.57 9.96
N ASP A 56 4.75 -3.79 9.70
CA ASP A 56 5.52 -4.92 9.21
C ASP A 56 5.59 -4.99 7.68
N ALA A 57 4.93 -4.08 6.96
CA ALA A 57 5.02 -3.99 5.51
C ALA A 57 6.36 -3.37 5.07
N GLU A 58 7.00 -4.02 4.11
CA GLU A 58 8.37 -3.70 3.69
C GLU A 58 8.42 -2.72 2.51
N VAL A 59 7.32 -2.54 1.77
CA VAL A 59 7.28 -1.69 0.58
C VAL A 59 6.43 -0.46 0.87
N VAL A 60 6.99 0.72 0.57
CA VAL A 60 6.32 2.01 0.75
C VAL A 60 6.06 2.65 -0.62
N PHE A 61 4.80 2.92 -0.93
CA PHE A 61 4.39 3.71 -2.09
C PHE A 61 3.88 5.08 -1.66
N GLN A 62 4.06 6.09 -2.51
CA GLN A 62 3.43 7.39 -2.38
C GLN A 62 2.57 7.68 -3.61
N SER A 63 1.32 8.06 -3.41
CA SER A 63 0.43 8.52 -4.48
C SER A 63 0.77 9.93 -4.94
N SER A 64 0.21 10.37 -6.08
CA SER A 64 0.44 11.72 -6.60
C SER A 64 -0.14 12.84 -5.73
N ASP A 65 -1.17 12.54 -4.93
CA ASP A 65 -1.74 13.42 -3.90
C ASP A 65 -1.03 13.29 -2.53
N GLY A 66 0.11 12.61 -2.48
CA GLY A 66 1.02 12.59 -1.33
C GLY A 66 0.68 11.58 -0.23
N VAL A 67 -0.29 10.69 -0.46
CA VAL A 67 -0.68 9.66 0.52
C VAL A 67 0.28 8.48 0.49
N ILE A 68 0.70 8.02 1.66
CA ILE A 68 1.61 6.88 1.82
C ILE A 68 0.84 5.57 2.01
N PHE A 69 1.30 4.54 1.32
CA PHE A 69 0.81 3.18 1.40
C PHE A 69 1.93 2.23 1.78
N ARG A 70 1.75 1.46 2.85
CA ARG A 70 2.67 0.38 3.23
C ARG A 70 2.06 -0.96 2.86
N ILE A 71 2.71 -1.67 1.95
CA ILE A 71 2.21 -2.92 1.35
C ILE A 71 3.22 -4.05 1.57
N HIS A 72 2.72 -5.24 1.92
CA HIS A 72 3.59 -6.42 2.11
C HIS A 72 4.15 -6.91 0.79
N LYS A 73 5.47 -7.13 0.74
CA LYS A 73 6.17 -7.58 -0.47
C LYS A 73 5.60 -8.90 -1.00
N ILE A 74 5.27 -9.83 -0.11
CA ILE A 74 4.77 -11.16 -0.49
C ILE A 74 3.47 -11.08 -1.30
N ASN A 75 2.58 -10.16 -0.95
CA ASN A 75 1.31 -9.99 -1.66
C ASN A 75 1.54 -9.35 -3.03
N LEU A 76 2.46 -8.37 -3.12
CA LEU A 76 2.84 -7.78 -4.41
C LEU A 76 3.43 -8.84 -5.35
N MET A 77 4.37 -9.65 -4.87
CA MET A 77 5.00 -10.69 -5.70
C MET A 77 4.01 -11.79 -6.13
N ALA A 78 3.02 -12.09 -5.30
CA ALA A 78 2.02 -13.10 -5.61
C ALA A 78 0.94 -12.61 -6.60
N CYS A 79 0.61 -11.31 -6.57
CA CYS A 79 -0.55 -10.78 -7.29
C CYS A 79 -0.20 -9.84 -8.44
N THR A 80 1.07 -9.41 -8.56
CA THR A 80 1.49 -8.35 -9.48
C THR A 80 2.85 -8.63 -10.11
N GLU A 81 3.03 -8.18 -11.34
CA GLU A 81 4.36 -8.16 -12.00
C GLU A 81 4.98 -6.76 -12.01
N GLY A 82 4.15 -5.72 -12.14
CA GLY A 82 4.60 -4.34 -12.41
C GLY A 82 5.23 -3.61 -11.22
N PHE A 83 5.16 -4.18 -10.01
CA PHE A 83 5.78 -3.62 -8.80
C PHE A 83 7.09 -4.31 -8.42
N SER A 84 7.67 -5.15 -9.28
CA SER A 84 8.99 -5.74 -9.02
C SER A 84 10.03 -4.63 -8.83
N PRO A 85 10.63 -4.48 -7.64
CA PRO A 85 11.70 -3.52 -7.47
C PRO A 85 12.86 -3.90 -8.40
N PRO A 86 13.54 -2.94 -9.04
CA PRO A 86 14.86 -3.18 -9.60
C PRO A 86 15.71 -3.89 -8.54
N GLY A 87 16.47 -4.91 -8.91
CA GLY A 87 17.15 -5.84 -7.98
C GLY A 87 18.16 -5.24 -6.98
N ALA A 88 18.21 -3.92 -6.84
CA ALA A 88 19.04 -3.15 -5.93
C ALA A 88 18.27 -2.18 -5.01
N CYS A 89 16.93 -2.08 -5.08
CA CYS A 89 16.19 -1.17 -4.21
C CYS A 89 16.19 -1.67 -2.76
N THR A 90 16.70 -0.85 -1.86
CA THR A 90 16.58 -1.07 -0.42
C THR A 90 15.16 -0.75 0.02
N PHE A 91 14.61 -1.52 0.96
CA PHE A 91 13.23 -1.37 1.44
C PHE A 91 12.91 -0.03 2.14
N ASP A 92 13.91 0.82 2.35
CA ASP A 92 13.73 2.21 2.81
C ASP A 92 13.36 3.20 1.69
N GLU A 93 13.33 2.76 0.43
CA GLU A 93 12.97 3.61 -0.70
C GLU A 93 11.44 3.72 -0.85
N THR A 94 10.93 4.96 -0.88
CA THR A 94 9.52 5.23 -1.19
C THR A 94 9.34 5.34 -2.70
N PHE A 95 8.44 4.53 -3.25
CA PHE A 95 8.14 4.51 -4.68
C PHE A 95 6.97 5.43 -5.01
N PHE A 96 7.22 6.42 -5.86
CA PHE A 96 6.20 7.36 -6.31
C PHE A 96 5.34 6.76 -7.42
N LEU A 97 4.03 6.78 -7.23
CA LEU A 97 3.03 6.35 -8.20
C LEU A 97 2.22 7.58 -8.67
N PRO A 98 2.05 7.80 -9.98
CA PRO A 98 1.34 8.97 -10.50
C PRO A 98 -0.19 8.95 -10.24
N GLU A 99 -0.74 7.81 -9.83
CA GLU A 99 -2.16 7.62 -9.54
C GLU A 99 -2.55 8.28 -8.21
N LEU A 100 -3.81 8.69 -8.12
CA LEU A 100 -4.40 9.24 -6.90
C LEU A 100 -4.56 8.16 -5.83
N SER A 101 -4.54 8.57 -4.57
CA SER A 101 -4.75 7.70 -3.42
C SER A 101 -6.05 6.88 -3.50
N SER A 102 -7.14 7.48 -4.00
CA SER A 102 -8.43 6.82 -4.18
C SER A 102 -8.36 5.62 -5.12
N THR A 103 -7.63 5.75 -6.23
CA THR A 103 -7.45 4.67 -7.21
C THR A 103 -6.54 3.58 -6.64
N LEU A 104 -5.45 3.97 -5.98
CA LEU A 104 -4.50 3.04 -5.37
C LEU A 104 -5.12 2.24 -4.21
N GLU A 105 -6.01 2.84 -3.42
CA GLU A 105 -6.75 2.10 -2.38
C GLU A 105 -7.59 0.96 -2.96
N HIS A 106 -8.23 1.20 -4.10
CA HIS A 106 -9.02 0.18 -4.76
C HIS A 106 -8.10 -0.88 -5.35
N LEU A 107 -7.03 -0.47 -6.02
CA LEU A 107 -6.04 -1.38 -6.60
C LEU A 107 -5.41 -2.30 -5.54
N PHE A 108 -4.96 -1.74 -4.42
CA PHE A 108 -4.34 -2.51 -3.35
C PHE A 108 -5.34 -3.41 -2.62
N THR A 109 -6.64 -3.15 -2.70
CA THR A 109 -7.65 -4.10 -2.20
C THR A 109 -7.57 -5.44 -2.93
N PHE A 110 -7.26 -5.44 -4.23
CA PHE A 110 -7.11 -6.66 -5.05
C PHE A 110 -5.81 -7.45 -4.79
N ILE A 111 -4.85 -6.84 -4.10
CA ILE A 111 -3.56 -7.44 -3.75
C ILE A 111 -3.65 -8.25 -2.44
N TYR A 112 -4.60 -7.90 -1.58
CA TYR A 112 -4.84 -8.63 -0.35
C TYR A 112 -5.95 -9.66 -0.55
N PRO A 113 -5.91 -10.80 0.17
CA PRO A 113 -6.96 -11.82 0.13
C PRO A 113 -8.21 -11.33 0.89
N LYS A 114 -8.88 -10.33 0.35
CA LYS A 114 -10.10 -9.72 0.87
C LYS A 114 -11.20 -9.81 -0.20
N PRO A 115 -12.48 -9.81 0.19
CA PRO A 115 -13.57 -9.72 -0.77
C PRO A 115 -13.36 -8.54 -1.72
N THR A 116 -13.52 -8.78 -3.01
CA THR A 116 -13.46 -7.72 -4.01
C THR A 116 -14.55 -6.70 -3.73
N PRO A 117 -14.25 -5.40 -3.81
CA PRO A 117 -15.28 -4.38 -3.60
C PRO A 117 -16.38 -4.53 -4.66
N ASP A 118 -17.60 -4.13 -4.32
CA ASP A 118 -18.71 -4.14 -5.28
C ASP A 118 -18.47 -3.08 -6.35
N LEU A 119 -18.09 -3.53 -7.54
CA LEU A 119 -17.73 -2.68 -8.67
C LEU A 119 -18.95 -2.00 -9.28
N GLY A 120 -20.14 -2.60 -9.15
CA GLY A 120 -21.37 -2.07 -9.72
C GLY A 120 -21.85 -0.78 -9.04
N GLN A 121 -21.28 -0.44 -7.88
CA GLN A 121 -21.57 0.80 -7.14
C GLN A 121 -20.54 1.90 -7.38
N MET A 122 -19.45 1.62 -8.11
CA MET A 122 -18.42 2.61 -8.38
C MET A 122 -18.74 3.44 -9.62
N ASP A 123 -18.42 4.73 -9.58
CA ASP A 123 -18.50 5.57 -10.76
C ASP A 123 -17.60 5.03 -11.88
N PHE A 124 -18.10 5.09 -13.12
CA PHE A 124 -17.37 4.59 -14.29
C PHE A 124 -15.96 5.20 -14.40
N HIS A 125 -15.81 6.49 -14.08
CA HIS A 125 -14.52 7.16 -14.13
C HIS A 125 -13.50 6.52 -13.16
N VAL A 126 -13.94 6.12 -11.97
CA VAL A 126 -13.10 5.43 -10.98
C VAL A 126 -12.73 4.04 -11.46
N LEU A 127 -13.68 3.30 -12.05
CA LEU A 127 -13.44 1.99 -12.63
C LEU A 127 -12.46 2.05 -13.81
N ALA A 128 -12.56 3.05 -14.67
CA ALA A 128 -11.64 3.25 -15.79
C ALA A 128 -10.20 3.50 -15.32
N LEU A 129 -10.02 4.40 -14.32
CA LEU A 129 -8.72 4.65 -13.71
C LEU A 129 -8.15 3.42 -13.00
N LEU A 130 -9.02 2.66 -12.30
CA LEU A 130 -8.63 1.41 -11.65
C LEU A 130 -8.20 0.35 -12.66
N ALA A 131 -8.94 0.20 -13.76
CA ALA A 131 -8.60 -0.74 -14.83
C ALA A 131 -7.28 -0.35 -15.52
N GLU A 132 -7.04 0.95 -15.75
CA GLU A 132 -5.78 1.45 -16.29
C GLU A 132 -4.60 1.13 -15.36
N ALA A 133 -4.75 1.40 -14.06
CA ALA A 133 -3.74 1.07 -13.06
C ALA A 133 -3.53 -0.45 -12.96
N ALA A 134 -4.60 -1.25 -13.00
CA ALA A 134 -4.53 -2.71 -12.97
C ALA A 134 -3.73 -3.29 -14.14
N GLU A 135 -3.93 -2.78 -15.35
CA GLU A 135 -3.17 -3.19 -16.53
C GLU A 135 -1.71 -2.74 -16.45
N LYS A 136 -1.48 -1.47 -16.06
CA LYS A 136 -0.14 -0.89 -15.93
C LYS A 136 0.74 -1.65 -14.94
N TYR A 137 0.18 -2.01 -13.80
CA TYR A 137 0.88 -2.73 -12.73
C TYR A 137 0.72 -4.26 -12.80
N ARG A 138 -0.05 -4.75 -13.79
CA ARG A 138 -0.38 -6.17 -13.96
C ARG A 138 -0.92 -6.81 -12.69
N VAL A 139 -1.93 -6.18 -12.07
CA VAL A 139 -2.64 -6.75 -10.92
C VAL A 139 -3.67 -7.75 -11.43
N TYR A 140 -3.30 -9.03 -11.50
CA TYR A 140 -4.06 -10.02 -12.27
C TYR A 140 -5.53 -10.17 -11.84
N SER A 141 -5.79 -10.06 -10.55
CA SER A 141 -7.15 -10.12 -9.98
C SER A 141 -8.03 -8.94 -10.42
N ALA A 142 -7.42 -7.77 -10.67
CA ALA A 142 -8.10 -6.55 -11.11
C ALA A 142 -8.11 -6.36 -12.65
N MET A 143 -7.35 -7.15 -13.41
CA MET A 143 -7.39 -7.08 -14.88
C MET A 143 -8.71 -7.60 -15.46
N ASN A 144 -9.41 -8.46 -14.72
CA ASN A 144 -10.67 -9.07 -15.15
C ASN A 144 -11.93 -8.26 -14.77
N LEU A 145 -11.79 -7.01 -14.31
CA LEU A 145 -12.92 -6.16 -13.88
C LEU A 145 -13.83 -5.68 -15.04
N LEU A 146 -13.62 -6.20 -16.24
CA LEU A 146 -14.20 -5.72 -17.49
C LEU A 146 -15.62 -6.22 -17.90
N PRO A 147 -16.30 -7.20 -17.26
CA PRO A 147 -17.52 -7.74 -17.87
C PRO A 147 -18.79 -6.90 -17.68
N ASP A 148 -18.87 -6.01 -16.68
CA ASP A 148 -20.16 -5.35 -16.35
C ASP A 148 -20.36 -3.98 -17.03
N HIS A 149 -19.30 -3.35 -17.55
CA HIS A 149 -19.34 -2.03 -18.22
C HIS A 149 -18.84 -2.08 -19.67
N CYS A 150 -19.20 -3.13 -20.41
CA CYS A 150 -18.63 -3.43 -21.74
C CYS A 150 -18.71 -2.25 -22.74
N GLU A 151 -19.75 -1.43 -22.68
CA GLU A 151 -19.96 -0.28 -23.58
C GLU A 151 -19.01 0.87 -23.25
N ASP A 152 -18.92 1.23 -21.98
CA ASP A 152 -18.05 2.30 -21.52
C ASP A 152 -16.56 1.89 -21.59
N ILE A 153 -16.28 0.59 -21.39
CA ILE A 153 -14.97 -0.03 -21.61
C ILE A 153 -14.60 0.00 -23.09
N LEU A 154 -15.54 -0.22 -24.01
CA LEU A 154 -15.29 -0.06 -25.44
C LEU A 154 -14.96 1.40 -25.76
N ALA A 155 -15.76 2.36 -25.29
CA ALA A 155 -15.50 3.77 -25.50
C ALA A 155 -14.12 4.20 -24.96
N HIS A 156 -13.77 3.72 -23.78
CA HIS A 156 -12.45 3.94 -23.17
C HIS A 156 -11.32 3.26 -23.95
N GLY A 157 -11.48 1.97 -24.29
CA GLY A 157 -10.50 1.22 -25.07
C GLY A 157 -10.25 1.82 -26.46
N LEU A 158 -11.29 2.34 -27.10
CA LEU A 158 -11.19 3.08 -28.37
C LEU A 158 -10.45 4.41 -28.19
N LYS A 159 -10.76 5.17 -27.13
CA LYS A 159 -10.09 6.44 -26.82
C LYS A 159 -8.58 6.26 -26.56
N HIS A 160 -8.20 5.20 -25.86
CA HIS A 160 -6.81 4.94 -25.46
C HIS A 160 -6.08 3.94 -26.37
N ARG A 161 -6.71 3.50 -27.46
CA ARG A 161 -6.18 2.50 -28.41
C ARG A 161 -5.75 1.17 -27.75
N ASN A 162 -6.41 0.79 -26.66
CA ASN A 162 -6.16 -0.48 -25.97
C ASN A 162 -6.91 -1.62 -26.68
N ARG A 163 -6.24 -2.24 -27.65
CA ARG A 163 -6.84 -3.28 -28.52
C ARG A 163 -7.25 -4.53 -27.75
N THR A 164 -6.59 -4.86 -26.64
CA THR A 164 -6.87 -6.05 -25.84
C THR A 164 -8.19 -5.91 -25.09
N MET A 165 -8.41 -4.76 -24.44
CA MET A 165 -9.68 -4.45 -23.77
C MET A 165 -10.85 -4.41 -24.77
N VAL A 166 -10.65 -3.78 -25.93
CA VAL A 166 -11.66 -3.74 -27.01
C VAL A 166 -12.00 -5.15 -27.49
N ALA A 167 -10.99 -6.00 -27.73
CA ALA A 167 -11.19 -7.37 -28.18
C ALA A 167 -11.94 -8.22 -27.13
N GLN A 168 -11.71 -7.99 -25.84
CA GLN A 168 -12.41 -8.68 -24.75
C GLN A 168 -13.86 -8.20 -24.57
N ALA A 169 -14.13 -6.91 -24.77
CA ALA A 169 -15.48 -6.35 -24.66
C ALA A 169 -16.36 -6.66 -25.88
N THR A 170 -15.77 -6.82 -27.07
CA THR A 170 -16.49 -6.99 -28.35
C THR A 170 -17.53 -8.14 -28.33
N PRO A 171 -17.22 -9.36 -27.85
CA PRO A 171 -18.19 -10.46 -27.82
C PRO A 171 -19.39 -10.20 -26.89
N LEU A 172 -19.20 -9.40 -25.83
CA LEU A 172 -20.24 -9.06 -24.87
C LEU A 172 -21.18 -7.99 -25.43
N LEU A 173 -20.65 -7.11 -26.28
CA LEU A 173 -21.38 -6.07 -26.98
C LEU A 173 -22.20 -6.58 -28.18
N LEU A 174 -21.74 -7.63 -28.86
CA LEU A 174 -22.50 -8.28 -29.94
C LEU A 174 -23.85 -8.85 -29.48
N ARG A 175 -24.05 -9.00 -28.16
CA ARG A 175 -25.32 -9.48 -27.57
C ARG A 175 -26.26 -8.34 -27.17
N ARG A 176 -25.85 -7.08 -27.35
CA ARG A 176 -26.65 -5.89 -27.06
C ARG A 176 -27.28 -5.31 -28.34
N PRO A 177 -28.42 -4.59 -28.23
CA PRO A 177 -28.97 -3.85 -29.36
C PRO A 177 -27.93 -2.87 -29.91
N LEU A 178 -27.76 -2.82 -31.22
CA LEU A 178 -26.77 -1.95 -31.87
C LEU A 178 -27.02 -0.47 -31.56
N GLU A 179 -28.29 -0.10 -31.39
CA GLU A 179 -28.73 1.26 -31.06
C GLU A 179 -28.11 1.76 -29.74
N ASP A 180 -28.11 0.91 -28.72
CA ASP A 180 -27.55 1.23 -27.39
C ASP A 180 -26.02 1.37 -27.45
N VAL A 181 -25.37 0.54 -28.25
CA VAL A 181 -23.91 0.53 -28.41
C VAL A 181 -23.43 1.74 -29.21
N VAL A 182 -24.12 2.07 -30.32
CA VAL A 182 -23.73 3.19 -31.21
C VAL A 182 -23.82 4.53 -30.48
N LEU A 183 -24.77 4.72 -29.56
CA LEU A 183 -24.88 5.95 -28.75
C LEU A 183 -23.69 6.16 -27.79
N ARG A 184 -22.96 5.10 -27.45
CA ARG A 184 -21.85 5.12 -26.47
C ARG A 184 -20.47 5.11 -27.14
N VAL A 185 -20.39 4.72 -28.41
CA VAL A 185 -19.13 4.72 -29.18
C VAL A 185 -18.82 6.13 -29.70
N PRO A 186 -17.59 6.63 -29.52
CA PRO A 186 -17.22 7.95 -30.04
C PRO A 186 -17.33 8.02 -31.58
N ASP A 187 -17.83 9.13 -32.11
CA ASP A 187 -18.06 9.41 -33.53
C ASP A 187 -16.94 8.97 -34.52
N PRO A 188 -15.64 9.09 -34.20
CA PRO A 188 -14.57 8.65 -35.12
C PRO A 188 -14.59 7.15 -35.42
N PHE A 189 -15.29 6.36 -34.60
CA PHE A 189 -15.33 4.90 -34.69
C PHE A 189 -16.69 4.36 -35.15
N THR A 190 -17.66 5.22 -35.43
CA THR A 190 -18.96 4.86 -36.01
C THR A 190 -19.00 5.20 -37.49
N ILE A 191 -19.36 4.24 -38.32
CA ILE A 191 -19.65 4.47 -39.74
C ILE A 191 -21.15 4.34 -39.90
N HIS A 192 -21.83 5.45 -40.18
CA HIS A 192 -23.21 5.42 -40.62
C HIS A 192 -23.24 4.88 -42.04
N TRP A 193 -23.69 3.63 -42.19
CA TRP A 193 -24.04 3.10 -43.51
C TRP A 193 -25.35 3.74 -43.92
N VAL A 194 -25.26 4.70 -44.84
CA VAL A 194 -26.41 5.30 -45.56
C VAL A 194 -26.71 4.45 -46.78
#